data_AF-S3JE48-F1
#
_entry.id   AF-S3JE48-F1
#
_cell.length_a   1.000
_cell.length_b   1.000
_cell.length_c   1.000
_cell.angle_alpha   90.00
_cell.angle_beta   90.00
_cell.angle_gamma   90.00
#
_symmetry.space_group_name_H-M   'P 1'
#
loop_
_entity.id
_entity.type
_entity.pdbx_description
1 polymer ?
#
loop_
_entity_poly.entity_id
_entity_poly.type
_entity_poly.pdbx_seq_one_letter_code
_entity_poly.pdbx_strand_id
1 'polypeptide(L)'
;MVTELTEKIKSSLKDAAKKLTGFKKRAFMAQVTIDYFNSSPRRAETELGWSRQAIATGLKELETGIICVDNYRARGRKKTEELLPSLEADIKSLVEMYSQADPKFQSTFAFTKISARAVREALKEEKGYRDEQLPSRQTIGDILNRMGYSLKKTQKIKPLKKIPETEAIFANVAQANQAADNQTKSLRISLDSKAKVKIENLSRQGKARYLEPLKADDHDREWRAVLVPLGILDVRGERLSIYFGQSAETSDFVADCLELWWQENQAIYPWLEELVIDLDGGAATRINRTQFIKRMVEFA
;
A
#
# COMPACT_ATOMS: atom_id res chain seq x y z
N MET A 1 -46.39 25.40 37.23
CA MET A 1 -47.10 25.21 35.93
C MET A 1 -46.24 24.30 35.10
N VAL A 2 -46.75 23.14 34.66
CA VAL A 2 -46.04 22.27 33.71
C VAL A 2 -46.30 22.87 32.33
N THR A 3 -45.29 23.47 31.71
CA THR A 3 -45.34 23.84 30.30
C THR A 3 -45.43 22.56 29.49
N GLU A 4 -46.59 22.28 28.90
CA GLU A 4 -46.74 21.17 27.97
C GLU A 4 -45.85 21.43 26.75
N LEU A 5 -44.83 20.58 26.57
CA LEU A 5 -43.96 20.62 25.41
C LEU A 5 -44.78 20.26 24.17
N THR A 6 -44.74 21.11 23.14
CA THR A 6 -45.34 20.78 21.85
C THR A 6 -44.61 19.59 21.19
N GLU A 7 -45.33 18.80 20.40
CA GLU A 7 -44.74 17.64 19.70
C GLU A 7 -43.56 18.02 18.80
N LYS A 8 -43.54 19.23 18.24
CA LYS A 8 -42.42 19.76 17.46
C LYS A 8 -41.15 19.97 18.29
N ILE A 9 -41.28 20.40 19.53
CA ILE A 9 -40.14 20.56 20.44
C ILE A 9 -39.65 19.19 20.90
N LYS A 10 -40.58 18.27 21.25
CA LYS A 10 -40.22 16.89 21.62
C LYS A 10 -39.42 16.20 20.51
N SER A 11 -39.81 16.36 19.24
CA SER A 11 -39.09 15.75 18.11
C SER A 11 -37.69 16.34 17.93
N SER A 12 -37.54 17.65 18.09
CA SER A 12 -36.24 18.35 17.99
C SER A 12 -35.29 17.95 19.12
N LEU A 13 -35.79 17.83 20.35
CA LEU A 13 -35.01 17.34 21.49
C LEU A 13 -34.55 15.89 21.28
N LYS A 14 -35.44 15.01 20.77
CA LYS A 14 -35.10 13.63 20.43
C LYS A 14 -34.03 13.55 19.34
N ASP A 15 -34.10 14.40 18.31
CA ASP A 15 -33.09 14.48 17.25
C ASP A 15 -31.72 14.95 17.79
N ALA A 16 -31.71 16.02 18.60
CA ALA A 16 -30.50 16.51 19.24
C ALA A 16 -29.83 15.43 20.12
N ALA A 17 -30.61 14.71 20.93
CA ALA A 17 -30.09 13.62 21.75
C ALA A 17 -29.55 12.44 20.93
N LYS A 18 -30.07 12.18 19.72
CA LYS A 18 -29.53 11.14 18.82
C LYS A 18 -28.16 11.53 18.25
N LYS A 19 -27.91 12.82 18.02
CA LYS A 19 -26.65 13.34 17.49
C LYS A 19 -25.52 13.41 18.53
N LEU A 20 -25.86 13.33 19.82
CA LEU A 20 -24.89 13.32 20.92
C LEU A 20 -24.53 11.89 21.36
N THR A 21 -23.32 11.72 21.88
CA THR A 21 -22.80 10.42 22.37
C THR A 21 -22.19 10.54 23.77
N GLY A 22 -22.14 9.42 24.50
CA GLY A 22 -21.50 9.30 25.82
C GLY A 22 -22.05 10.29 26.86
N PHE A 23 -21.15 10.86 27.67
CA PHE A 23 -21.50 11.79 28.74
C PHE A 23 -22.16 13.08 28.25
N LYS A 24 -21.79 13.59 27.06
CA LYS A 24 -22.40 14.80 26.47
C LYS A 24 -23.90 14.60 26.22
N LYS A 25 -24.28 13.40 25.78
CA LYS A 25 -25.70 13.02 25.63
C LYS A 25 -26.41 13.01 26.98
N ARG A 26 -25.79 12.43 28.02
CA ARG A 26 -26.37 12.37 29.37
C ARG A 26 -26.54 13.76 29.98
N ALA A 27 -25.53 14.63 29.87
CA ALA A 27 -25.59 16.01 30.32
C ALA A 27 -26.71 16.79 29.63
N PHE A 28 -26.85 16.65 28.30
CA PHE A 28 -27.95 17.26 27.55
C PHE A 28 -29.33 16.75 28.03
N MET A 29 -29.50 15.43 28.14
CA MET A 29 -30.78 14.85 28.60
C MET A 29 -31.11 15.27 30.04
N ALA A 30 -30.10 15.37 30.91
CA ALA A 30 -30.25 15.82 32.29
C ALA A 30 -30.64 17.30 32.36
N GLN A 31 -29.99 18.18 31.60
CA GLN A 31 -30.35 19.61 31.53
C GLN A 31 -31.80 19.79 31.04
N VAL A 32 -32.18 19.10 29.96
CA VAL A 32 -33.57 19.12 29.46
C VAL A 32 -34.56 18.59 30.51
N THR A 33 -34.15 17.63 31.34
CA THR A 33 -34.96 17.08 32.42
C THR A 33 -35.13 18.07 33.59
N ILE A 34 -34.11 18.86 33.90
CA ILE A 34 -34.18 19.97 34.86
C ILE A 34 -35.16 21.03 34.34
N ASP A 35 -34.96 21.47 33.09
CA ASP A 35 -35.67 22.62 32.52
C ASP A 35 -37.17 22.35 32.30
N TYR A 36 -37.54 21.14 31.85
CA TYR A 36 -38.90 20.86 31.39
C TYR A 36 -39.65 19.78 32.19
N PHE A 37 -38.95 18.99 33.02
CA PHE A 37 -39.53 17.81 33.66
C PHE A 37 -39.35 17.77 35.18
N ASN A 38 -39.05 18.91 35.82
CA ASN A 38 -38.81 19.05 37.27
C ASN A 38 -37.78 18.04 37.79
N SER A 39 -36.69 17.85 37.05
CA SER A 39 -35.63 16.90 37.38
C SER A 39 -36.12 15.46 37.53
N SER A 40 -37.27 15.09 36.94
CA SER A 40 -37.86 13.75 37.05
C SER A 40 -37.51 12.84 35.86
N PRO A 41 -36.65 11.81 36.04
CA PRO A 41 -36.29 10.88 34.96
C PRO A 41 -37.49 10.09 34.44
N ARG A 42 -38.47 9.80 35.30
CA ARG A 42 -39.68 9.05 34.95
C ARG A 42 -40.54 9.82 33.94
N ARG A 43 -40.72 11.13 34.15
CA ARG A 43 -41.49 11.99 33.24
C ARG A 43 -40.80 12.16 31.89
N ALA A 44 -39.48 12.36 31.91
CA ALA A 44 -38.69 12.46 30.68
C ALA A 44 -38.69 11.15 29.87
N GLU A 45 -38.73 9.98 30.50
CA GLU A 45 -38.93 8.73 29.77
C GLU A 45 -40.34 8.63 29.17
N THR A 46 -41.39 8.95 29.92
CA THR A 46 -42.78 8.90 29.41
C THR A 46 -42.98 9.81 28.19
N GLU A 47 -42.41 11.01 28.21
CA GLU A 47 -42.61 12.03 27.17
C GLU A 47 -41.61 11.90 26.00
N LEU A 48 -40.35 11.55 26.30
CA LEU A 48 -39.25 11.54 25.32
C LEU A 48 -38.69 10.15 25.00
N GLY A 49 -39.11 9.10 25.70
CA GLY A 49 -38.61 7.73 25.50
C GLY A 49 -37.13 7.55 25.85
N TRP A 50 -36.58 8.45 26.67
CA TRP A 50 -35.18 8.41 27.08
C TRP A 50 -34.96 7.50 28.28
N SER A 51 -33.82 6.82 28.34
CA SER A 51 -33.49 5.89 29.43
C SER A 51 -33.45 6.61 30.79
N ARG A 52 -34.30 6.17 31.74
CA ARG A 52 -34.31 6.66 33.12
C ARG A 52 -32.94 6.59 33.78
N GLN A 53 -32.21 5.49 33.57
CA GLN A 53 -30.88 5.29 34.15
C GLN A 53 -29.88 6.31 33.61
N ALA A 54 -29.89 6.57 32.29
CA ALA A 54 -28.98 7.53 31.67
C ALA A 54 -29.24 8.97 32.15
N ILE A 55 -30.51 9.34 32.36
CA ILE A 55 -30.90 10.64 32.90
C ILE A 55 -30.51 10.75 34.37
N ALA A 56 -30.79 9.74 35.19
CA ALA A 56 -30.44 9.73 36.61
C ALA A 56 -28.92 9.85 36.82
N THR A 57 -28.12 9.15 36.00
CA THR A 57 -26.66 9.31 35.99
C THR A 57 -26.29 10.73 35.57
N GLY A 58 -26.85 11.27 34.49
CA GLY A 58 -26.57 12.63 34.04
C GLY A 58 -26.91 13.72 35.06
N LEU A 59 -28.00 13.57 35.81
CA LEU A 59 -28.38 14.49 36.89
C LEU A 59 -27.34 14.49 38.02
N LYS A 60 -26.89 13.30 38.45
CA LYS A 60 -25.82 13.18 39.46
C LYS A 60 -24.47 13.69 38.94
N GLU A 61 -24.16 13.48 37.66
CA GLU A 61 -22.95 14.02 37.03
C GLU A 61 -22.95 15.56 37.06
N LEU A 62 -24.10 16.19 36.80
CA LEU A 62 -24.27 17.66 36.88
C LEU A 62 -24.21 18.18 38.33
N GLU A 63 -24.84 17.47 39.28
CA GLU A 63 -24.86 17.84 40.69
C GLU A 63 -23.47 17.76 41.34
N THR A 64 -22.73 16.68 41.06
CA THR A 64 -21.42 16.42 41.69
C THR A 64 -20.24 17.01 40.92
N GLY A 65 -20.44 17.40 39.66
CA GLY A 65 -19.37 17.81 38.75
C GLY A 65 -18.46 16.67 38.27
N ILE A 66 -18.76 15.42 38.64
CA ILE A 66 -17.95 14.24 38.30
C ILE A 66 -18.56 13.54 37.07
N ILE A 67 -17.78 13.41 36.00
CA ILE A 67 -18.22 12.75 34.76
C ILE A 67 -17.92 11.25 34.83
N CYS A 68 -18.93 10.40 34.65
CA CYS A 68 -18.73 8.95 34.52
C CYS A 68 -18.24 8.61 33.10
N VAL A 69 -17.01 8.14 32.98
CA VAL A 69 -16.45 7.68 31.70
C VAL A 69 -16.74 6.20 31.49
N ASP A 70 -17.29 5.84 30.34
CA ASP A 70 -17.56 4.45 29.99
C ASP A 70 -16.25 3.66 29.81
N ASN A 71 -16.07 2.58 30.57
CA ASN A 71 -14.90 1.70 30.46
C ASN A 71 -15.13 0.57 29.45
N TYR A 72 -15.39 0.92 28.18
CA TYR A 72 -15.57 -0.08 27.12
C TYR A 72 -14.32 -0.95 26.94
N ARG A 73 -13.12 -0.43 27.26
CA ARG A 73 -11.84 -1.16 27.14
C ARG A 73 -11.69 -2.31 28.13
N ALA A 74 -12.39 -2.28 29.26
CA ALA A 74 -12.44 -3.39 30.21
C ALA A 74 -13.47 -4.47 29.83
N ARG A 75 -14.25 -4.24 28.77
CA ARG A 75 -15.23 -5.20 28.25
C ARG A 75 -14.67 -5.88 27.00
N GLY A 76 -14.97 -7.16 26.82
CA GLY A 76 -14.57 -7.95 25.66
C GLY A 76 -13.66 -9.12 26.01
N ARG A 77 -13.38 -9.95 25.00
CA ARG A 77 -12.49 -11.10 25.13
C ARG A 77 -11.05 -10.61 25.24
N LYS A 78 -10.34 -11.02 26.29
CA LYS A 78 -8.91 -10.78 26.44
C LYS A 78 -8.14 -11.38 25.25
N LYS A 79 -7.01 -10.77 24.91
CA LYS A 79 -6.11 -11.31 23.89
C LYS A 79 -5.65 -12.71 24.27
N THR A 80 -5.39 -13.56 23.29
CA THR A 80 -4.95 -14.93 23.58
C THR A 80 -3.60 -14.94 24.28
N GLU A 81 -2.75 -13.97 23.98
CA GLU A 81 -1.43 -13.78 24.60
C GLU A 81 -1.53 -13.40 26.09
N GLU A 82 -2.65 -12.78 26.52
CA GLU A 82 -2.92 -12.53 27.94
C GLU A 82 -3.42 -13.79 28.66
N LEU A 83 -4.10 -14.70 27.93
CA LEU A 83 -4.60 -15.96 28.48
C LEU A 83 -3.52 -17.06 28.49
N LEU A 84 -2.57 -16.99 27.55
CA LEU A 84 -1.44 -17.89 27.40
C LEU A 84 -0.14 -17.09 27.35
N PRO A 85 0.40 -16.68 28.52
CA PRO A 85 1.57 -15.80 28.58
C PRO A 85 2.83 -16.36 27.92
N SER A 86 2.97 -17.69 27.84
CA SER A 86 4.13 -18.33 27.19
C SER A 86 4.04 -18.37 25.66
N LEU A 87 2.84 -18.16 25.09
CA LEU A 87 2.57 -18.39 23.66
C LEU A 87 3.43 -17.51 22.76
N GLU A 88 3.61 -16.23 23.09
CA GLU A 88 4.46 -15.32 22.30
C GLU A 88 5.94 -15.76 22.33
N ALA A 89 6.43 -16.17 23.50
CA ALA A 89 7.80 -16.66 23.65
C ALA A 89 8.03 -17.97 22.89
N ASP A 90 7.04 -18.86 22.91
CA ASP A 90 7.08 -20.13 22.18
C ASP A 90 7.01 -19.92 20.66
N ILE A 91 6.13 -19.02 20.19
CA ILE A 91 6.09 -18.62 18.77
C ILE A 91 7.43 -18.01 18.35
N LYS A 92 8.00 -17.12 19.17
CA LYS A 92 9.29 -16.49 18.90
C LYS A 92 10.41 -17.52 18.81
N SER A 93 10.47 -18.45 19.76
CA SER A 93 11.45 -19.55 19.79
C SER A 93 11.39 -20.42 18.54
N LEU A 94 10.18 -20.74 18.07
CA LEU A 94 10.00 -21.48 16.81
C LEU A 94 10.50 -20.63 15.64
N VAL A 95 10.02 -19.39 15.52
CA VAL A 95 10.34 -18.50 14.40
C VAL A 95 11.84 -18.16 14.30
N GLU A 96 12.51 -17.93 15.41
CA GLU A 96 13.95 -17.62 15.45
C GLU A 96 14.81 -18.83 15.09
N MET A 97 14.40 -20.04 15.49
CA MET A 97 15.03 -21.29 15.07
C MET A 97 14.93 -21.50 13.54
N TYR A 98 13.95 -20.90 12.86
CA TYR A 98 13.89 -20.94 11.39
C TYR A 98 14.76 -19.89 10.69
N SER A 99 15.16 -18.82 11.39
CA SER A 99 16.07 -17.81 10.82
C SER A 99 17.52 -18.30 10.75
N GLN A 100 17.86 -19.35 11.50
CA GLN A 100 19.15 -20.04 11.45
C GLN A 100 18.87 -21.47 10.99
N ALA A 101 19.34 -21.89 9.81
CA ALA A 101 19.11 -23.26 9.33
C ALA A 101 19.47 -24.29 10.42
N ASP A 102 18.50 -25.16 10.80
CA ASP A 102 18.71 -26.22 11.80
C ASP A 102 19.90 -27.10 11.38
N PRO A 103 21.03 -27.06 12.11
CA PRO A 103 22.22 -27.83 11.75
C PRO A 103 22.00 -29.35 11.76
N LYS A 104 20.94 -29.83 12.45
CA LYS A 104 20.69 -31.26 12.66
C LYS A 104 19.54 -31.83 11.83
N PHE A 105 18.82 -31.00 11.06
CA PHE A 105 17.72 -31.43 10.17
C PHE A 105 16.65 -32.29 10.88
N GLN A 106 16.31 -32.01 12.14
CA GLN A 106 15.41 -32.86 12.93
C GLN A 106 13.93 -32.44 12.84
N SER A 107 13.64 -31.24 12.35
CA SER A 107 12.27 -30.77 12.12
C SER A 107 11.99 -30.52 10.64
N THR A 108 10.83 -30.97 10.15
CA THR A 108 10.32 -30.68 8.79
C THR A 108 9.87 -29.22 8.63
N PHE A 109 9.80 -28.48 9.72
CA PHE A 109 9.27 -27.13 9.75
C PHE A 109 10.20 -26.08 9.13
N ALA A 110 11.52 -26.28 9.24
CA ALA A 110 12.55 -25.35 8.77
C ALA A 110 12.47 -24.98 7.27
N PHE A 111 11.71 -25.73 6.48
CA PHE A 111 11.55 -25.53 5.03
C PHE A 111 10.25 -24.82 4.63
N THR A 112 9.39 -24.48 5.59
CA THR A 112 8.11 -23.82 5.32
C THR A 112 8.18 -22.31 5.53
N LYS A 113 7.59 -21.52 4.62
CA LYS A 113 7.41 -20.08 4.85
C LYS A 113 6.64 -19.88 6.15
N ILE A 114 7.11 -19.01 7.05
CA ILE A 114 6.44 -18.66 8.32
C ILE A 114 5.00 -18.27 8.01
N SER A 115 4.08 -19.21 8.23
CA SER A 115 2.65 -19.04 7.98
C SER A 115 1.91 -19.39 9.25
N ALA A 116 0.77 -18.73 9.49
CA ALA A 116 0.00 -18.99 10.70
C ALA A 116 -0.48 -20.44 10.84
N ARG A 117 -0.67 -21.16 9.71
CA ARG A 117 -1.00 -22.60 9.73
C ARG A 117 0.20 -23.41 10.19
N ALA A 118 1.36 -23.16 9.59
CA ALA A 118 2.58 -23.84 9.98
C ALA A 118 2.82 -23.58 11.49
N VAL A 119 2.89 -22.32 11.93
CA VAL A 119 3.22 -21.99 13.33
C VAL A 119 2.29 -22.71 14.32
N ARG A 120 1.00 -22.84 13.98
CA ARG A 120 0.05 -23.62 14.79
C ARG A 120 0.40 -25.11 14.89
N GLU A 121 0.79 -25.76 13.80
CA GLU A 121 1.21 -27.18 13.84
C GLU A 121 2.54 -27.35 14.60
N ALA A 122 3.53 -26.47 14.41
CA ALA A 122 4.78 -26.52 15.19
C ALA A 122 4.56 -26.33 16.69
N LEU A 123 3.61 -25.47 17.09
CA LEU A 123 3.23 -25.33 18.50
C LEU A 123 2.67 -26.66 19.06
N LYS A 124 1.99 -27.47 18.25
CA LYS A 124 1.50 -28.79 18.68
C LYS A 124 2.63 -29.81 18.74
N GLU A 125 3.45 -29.89 17.69
CA GLU A 125 4.48 -30.92 17.53
C GLU A 125 5.70 -30.68 18.44
N GLU A 126 6.22 -29.45 18.49
CA GLU A 126 7.47 -29.12 19.18
C GLU A 126 7.26 -28.60 20.60
N LYS A 127 6.14 -27.90 20.84
CA LYS A 127 5.81 -27.31 22.15
C LYS A 127 4.72 -28.06 22.93
N GLY A 128 4.13 -29.09 22.32
CA GLY A 128 3.20 -30.01 22.99
C GLY A 128 1.83 -29.42 23.31
N TYR A 129 1.43 -28.31 22.67
CA TYR A 129 0.12 -27.71 22.90
C TYR A 129 -1.01 -28.62 22.39
N ARG A 130 -2.11 -28.71 23.14
CA ARG A 130 -3.33 -29.38 22.66
C ARG A 130 -4.10 -28.50 21.68
N ASP A 131 -4.86 -29.13 20.78
CA ASP A 131 -5.58 -28.42 19.72
C ASP A 131 -6.61 -27.42 20.29
N GLU A 132 -7.25 -27.78 21.41
CA GLU A 132 -8.26 -26.97 22.10
C GLU A 132 -7.67 -25.77 22.84
N GLN A 133 -6.38 -25.84 23.20
CA GLN A 133 -5.67 -24.76 23.88
C GLN A 133 -5.20 -23.69 22.90
N LEU A 134 -4.90 -24.08 21.66
CA LEU A 134 -4.41 -23.15 20.64
C LEU A 134 -5.54 -22.34 20.02
N PRO A 135 -5.31 -21.04 19.77
CA PRO A 135 -6.29 -20.26 19.06
C PRO A 135 -6.33 -20.66 17.56
N SER A 136 -7.32 -20.13 16.85
CA SER A 136 -7.47 -20.41 15.42
C SER A 136 -6.29 -19.89 14.60
N ARG A 137 -6.16 -20.41 13.38
CA ARG A 137 -5.14 -19.97 12.41
C ARG A 137 -5.20 -18.46 12.16
N GLN A 138 -6.38 -17.85 12.16
CA GLN A 138 -6.55 -16.41 12.00
C GLN A 138 -5.92 -15.65 13.17
N THR A 139 -6.25 -16.05 14.40
CA THR A 139 -5.70 -15.43 15.61
C THR A 139 -4.18 -15.58 15.69
N ILE A 140 -3.62 -16.75 15.34
CA ILE A 140 -2.16 -16.91 15.24
C ILE A 140 -1.56 -15.93 14.22
N GLY A 141 -2.24 -15.70 13.08
CA GLY A 141 -1.82 -14.70 12.10
C GLY A 141 -1.82 -13.28 12.69
N ASP A 142 -2.83 -12.93 13.47
CA ASP A 142 -2.90 -11.63 14.13
C ASP A 142 -1.83 -11.47 15.21
N ILE A 143 -1.50 -12.54 15.95
CA ILE A 143 -0.39 -12.57 16.92
C ILE A 143 0.94 -12.33 16.18
N LEU A 144 1.20 -13.06 15.09
CA LEU A 144 2.40 -12.88 14.26
C LEU A 144 2.52 -11.45 13.73
N ASN A 145 1.42 -10.85 13.25
CA ASN A 145 1.40 -9.47 12.80
C ASN A 145 1.74 -8.49 13.93
N ARG A 146 1.19 -8.69 15.14
CA ARG A 146 1.52 -7.87 16.33
C ARG A 146 2.99 -8.00 16.74
N MET A 147 3.56 -9.19 16.61
CA MET A 147 4.99 -9.46 16.84
C MET A 147 5.90 -8.92 15.74
N GLY A 148 5.35 -8.36 14.65
CA GLY A 148 6.11 -7.79 13.53
C GLY A 148 6.47 -8.78 12.42
N TYR A 149 6.03 -10.04 12.52
CA TYR A 149 6.16 -11.06 11.48
C TYR A 149 5.05 -10.90 10.43
N SER A 150 5.17 -9.86 9.60
CA SER A 150 4.26 -9.61 8.49
C SER A 150 4.76 -10.19 7.17
N LEU A 151 3.84 -10.40 6.22
CA LEU A 151 4.18 -10.82 4.87
C LEU A 151 4.93 -9.69 4.15
N LYS A 152 6.25 -9.83 4.01
CA LYS A 152 7.09 -8.90 3.26
C LYS A 152 7.39 -9.48 1.88
N LYS A 153 7.29 -8.63 0.84
CA LYS A 153 7.81 -8.98 -0.48
C LYS A 153 9.33 -9.02 -0.40
N THR A 154 9.94 -10.03 -1.02
CA THR A 154 11.40 -10.11 -1.16
C THR A 154 11.90 -8.87 -1.90
N GLN A 155 12.76 -8.11 -1.25
CA GLN A 155 13.38 -6.94 -1.86
C GLN A 155 14.53 -7.39 -2.76
N LYS A 156 14.48 -7.02 -4.05
CA LYS A 156 15.56 -7.26 -5.01
C LYS A 156 16.59 -6.12 -4.96
N ILE A 157 17.25 -5.96 -3.81
CA ILE A 157 18.19 -4.84 -3.56
C ILE A 157 19.66 -5.23 -3.69
N LYS A 158 19.95 -6.52 -3.77
CA LYS A 158 21.33 -7.01 -3.91
C LYS A 158 21.66 -7.08 -5.41
N PRO A 159 22.60 -6.26 -5.92
CA PRO A 159 23.03 -6.36 -7.31
C PRO A 159 23.75 -7.69 -7.54
N LEU A 160 23.60 -8.27 -8.73
CA LEU A 160 24.26 -9.53 -9.11
C LEU A 160 25.80 -9.36 -9.18
N LYS A 161 26.27 -8.15 -9.47
CA LYS A 161 27.69 -7.80 -9.53
C LYS A 161 27.86 -6.37 -8.99
N LYS A 162 28.76 -6.19 -8.03
CA LYS A 162 29.22 -4.87 -7.57
C LYS A 162 30.69 -4.72 -7.97
N ILE A 163 31.00 -3.70 -8.77
CA ILE A 163 32.37 -3.38 -9.16
C ILE A 163 32.89 -2.22 -8.31
N PRO A 164 34.21 -2.15 -8.01
CA PRO A 164 34.79 -1.05 -7.22
C PRO A 164 34.44 0.34 -7.74
N GLU A 165 34.31 0.48 -9.06
CA GLU A 165 34.13 1.75 -9.77
C GLU A 165 32.67 2.24 -9.81
N THR A 166 31.73 1.50 -9.22
CA THR A 166 30.29 1.81 -9.33
C THR A 166 29.97 3.25 -8.94
N GLU A 167 30.49 3.73 -7.81
CA GLU A 167 30.28 5.11 -7.34
C GLU A 167 30.95 6.14 -8.27
N ALA A 168 32.14 5.84 -8.78
CA ALA A 168 32.85 6.72 -9.71
C ALA A 168 32.10 6.86 -11.05
N ILE A 169 31.49 5.77 -11.54
CA ILE A 169 30.64 5.79 -12.75
C ILE A 169 29.43 6.69 -12.54
N PHE A 170 28.71 6.53 -11.42
CA PHE A 170 27.54 7.36 -11.14
C PHE A 170 27.91 8.83 -10.90
N ALA A 171 29.05 9.12 -10.25
CA ALA A 171 29.55 10.48 -10.10
C ALA A 171 29.86 11.12 -11.46
N ASN A 172 30.50 10.39 -12.38
CA ASN A 172 30.78 10.87 -13.73
C ASN A 172 29.49 11.13 -14.53
N VAL A 173 28.51 10.23 -14.48
CA VAL A 173 27.20 10.43 -15.14
C VAL A 173 26.49 11.65 -14.57
N ALA A 174 26.47 11.82 -13.24
CA ALA A 174 25.87 12.98 -12.60
C ALA A 174 26.54 14.29 -13.03
N GLN A 175 27.87 14.31 -13.13
CA GLN A 175 28.63 15.47 -13.59
C GLN A 175 28.32 15.79 -15.06
N ALA A 176 28.29 14.79 -15.94
CA ALA A 176 27.97 14.98 -17.36
C ALA A 176 26.54 15.52 -17.54
N ASN A 177 25.58 14.97 -16.78
CA ASN A 177 24.18 15.41 -16.84
C ASN A 177 24.02 16.85 -16.33
N GLN A 178 24.73 17.20 -15.25
CA GLN A 178 24.73 18.58 -14.75
C GLN A 178 25.37 19.56 -15.73
N ALA A 179 26.44 19.16 -16.42
CA ALA A 179 27.06 19.99 -17.46
C ALA A 179 26.10 20.22 -18.63
N ALA A 180 25.42 19.16 -19.10
CA ALA A 180 24.42 19.23 -20.16
C ALA A 180 23.24 20.11 -19.79
N ASP A 181 22.69 19.95 -18.57
CA ASP A 181 21.54 20.71 -18.09
C ASP A 181 21.86 22.22 -17.96
N ASN A 182 23.13 22.57 -17.73
CA ASN A 182 23.59 23.97 -17.67
C ASN A 182 23.91 24.58 -19.05
N GLN A 183 24.00 23.76 -20.11
CA GLN A 183 24.37 24.22 -21.44
C GLN A 183 23.11 24.52 -22.28
N THR A 184 22.94 25.78 -22.69
CA THR A 184 21.71 26.21 -23.39
C THR A 184 21.51 25.56 -24.76
N LYS A 185 22.61 25.18 -25.42
CA LYS A 185 22.64 24.55 -26.75
C LYS A 185 22.66 23.02 -26.72
N SER A 186 22.56 22.42 -25.53
CA SER A 186 22.50 20.97 -25.36
C SER A 186 21.11 20.58 -24.85
N LEU A 187 20.66 19.39 -25.25
CA LEU A 187 19.38 18.84 -24.84
C LEU A 187 19.60 17.42 -24.35
N ARG A 188 19.21 17.19 -23.10
CA ARG A 188 19.28 15.88 -22.49
C ARG A 188 17.99 15.11 -22.73
N ILE A 189 18.13 13.92 -23.28
CA ILE A 189 17.05 12.96 -23.50
C ILE A 189 17.35 11.65 -22.79
N SER A 190 16.32 11.01 -22.25
CA SER A 190 16.41 9.68 -21.63
C SER A 190 15.63 8.67 -22.45
N LEU A 191 16.29 7.57 -22.80
CA LEU A 191 15.73 6.50 -23.61
C LEU A 191 15.65 5.22 -22.77
N ASP A 192 14.51 4.53 -22.84
CA ASP A 192 14.35 3.26 -22.17
C ASP A 192 13.31 2.38 -22.86
N SER A 193 13.65 1.10 -23.04
CA SER A 193 12.71 0.10 -23.50
C SER A 193 11.96 -0.51 -22.31
N LYS A 194 10.66 -0.71 -22.48
CA LYS A 194 9.81 -1.29 -21.43
C LYS A 194 9.37 -2.71 -21.77
N ALA A 195 8.81 -3.37 -20.76
CA ALA A 195 8.32 -4.73 -20.87
C ALA A 195 7.37 -4.89 -22.07
N LYS A 196 7.61 -5.94 -22.85
CA LYS A 196 6.84 -6.25 -24.06
C LYS A 196 5.35 -6.39 -23.74
N VAL A 197 4.51 -5.87 -24.63
CA VAL A 197 3.07 -5.82 -24.49
C VAL A 197 2.44 -6.77 -25.50
N LYS A 198 1.86 -7.87 -25.03
CA LYS A 198 1.01 -8.73 -25.86
C LYS A 198 -0.33 -8.05 -26.16
N ILE A 199 -0.73 -8.06 -27.41
CA ILE A 199 -1.99 -7.48 -27.88
C ILE A 199 -2.99 -8.61 -28.09
N GLU A 200 -3.97 -8.71 -27.19
CA GLU A 200 -5.25 -9.45 -27.31
C GLU A 200 -6.08 -9.26 -26.02
N ASN A 201 -7.21 -9.96 -25.90
CA ASN A 201 -8.09 -10.02 -24.72
C ASN A 201 -7.47 -10.76 -23.50
N LEU A 202 -6.30 -10.30 -23.06
CA LEU A 202 -5.48 -10.95 -22.02
C LEU A 202 -5.62 -10.25 -20.67
N SER A 203 -5.60 -11.03 -19.58
CA SER A 203 -5.60 -10.49 -18.22
C SER A 203 -4.21 -10.00 -17.81
N ARG A 204 -4.12 -8.75 -17.31
CA ARG A 204 -2.87 -8.16 -16.78
C ARG A 204 -2.75 -8.23 -15.25
N GLN A 205 -3.64 -8.97 -14.58
CA GLN A 205 -3.73 -9.10 -13.12
C GLN A 205 -3.86 -7.76 -12.36
N GLY A 206 -4.23 -6.69 -13.06
CA GLY A 206 -4.51 -5.38 -12.50
C GLY A 206 -5.89 -5.32 -11.84
N LYS A 207 -6.10 -4.29 -11.01
CA LYS A 207 -7.40 -3.98 -10.41
C LYS A 207 -7.80 -2.56 -10.79
N ALA A 208 -9.00 -2.40 -11.32
CA ALA A 208 -9.57 -1.11 -11.66
C ALA A 208 -11.04 -1.06 -11.23
N ARG A 209 -11.60 0.15 -11.08
CA ARG A 209 -12.98 0.36 -10.65
C ARG A 209 -13.87 0.37 -11.89
N TYR A 210 -14.59 -0.71 -12.11
CA TYR A 210 -15.62 -0.83 -13.13
C TYR A 210 -16.95 -1.24 -12.47
N LEU A 211 -18.08 -0.84 -13.05
CA LEU A 211 -19.40 -1.31 -12.62
C LEU A 211 -19.54 -2.82 -12.79
N GLU A 212 -18.96 -3.36 -13.86
CA GLU A 212 -18.85 -4.79 -14.13
C GLU A 212 -17.39 -5.18 -14.41
N PRO A 213 -16.93 -6.37 -13.98
CA PRO A 213 -15.58 -6.84 -14.29
C PRO A 213 -15.36 -7.03 -15.81
N LEU A 214 -14.23 -6.56 -16.32
CA LEU A 214 -13.80 -6.89 -17.68
C LEU A 214 -13.54 -8.40 -17.79
N LYS A 215 -14.02 -9.01 -18.87
CA LYS A 215 -13.85 -10.43 -19.17
C LYS A 215 -12.65 -10.60 -20.10
N ALA A 216 -11.63 -11.29 -19.62
CA ALA A 216 -10.48 -11.74 -20.41
C ALA A 216 -10.63 -13.23 -20.74
N ASP A 217 -9.83 -13.71 -21.68
CA ASP A 217 -9.80 -15.14 -22.03
C ASP A 217 -9.20 -15.96 -20.88
N ASP A 218 -9.68 -17.19 -20.67
CA ASP A 218 -9.21 -18.07 -19.56
C ASP A 218 -7.78 -18.60 -19.81
N HIS A 219 -7.32 -18.56 -21.06
CA HIS A 219 -6.01 -19.05 -21.46
C HIS A 219 -5.26 -18.06 -22.34
N ASP A 220 -4.18 -17.50 -21.80
CA ASP A 220 -3.27 -16.58 -22.51
C ASP A 220 -2.34 -17.34 -23.50
N ARG A 221 -2.90 -18.09 -24.45
CA ARG A 221 -2.15 -18.92 -25.41
C ARG A 221 -1.91 -18.26 -26.75
N GLU A 222 -2.82 -17.38 -27.17
CA GLU A 222 -2.77 -16.73 -28.47
C GLU A 222 -2.73 -15.21 -28.29
N TRP A 223 -1.92 -14.55 -29.11
CA TRP A 223 -1.91 -13.10 -29.22
C TRP A 223 -1.58 -12.70 -30.65
N ARG A 224 -2.22 -11.65 -31.15
CA ARG A 224 -2.07 -11.17 -32.52
C ARG A 224 -0.72 -10.51 -32.75
N ALA A 225 -0.21 -9.79 -31.75
CA ALA A 225 1.07 -9.10 -31.84
C ALA A 225 1.73 -8.96 -30.47
N VAL A 226 3.05 -8.75 -30.50
CA VAL A 226 3.83 -8.34 -29.33
C VAL A 226 4.45 -7.00 -29.67
N LEU A 227 4.11 -5.97 -28.89
CA LEU A 227 4.70 -4.65 -29.03
C LEU A 227 5.88 -4.48 -28.07
N VAL A 228 6.94 -3.86 -28.56
CA VAL A 228 8.08 -3.41 -27.78
C VAL A 228 7.97 -1.88 -27.64
N PRO A 229 7.57 -1.39 -26.47
CA PRO A 229 7.56 0.05 -26.19
C PRO A 229 8.98 0.58 -25.97
N LEU A 230 9.33 1.68 -26.65
CA LEU A 230 10.50 2.52 -26.37
C LEU A 230 10.00 3.92 -26.00
N GLY A 231 10.38 4.40 -24.81
CA GLY A 231 10.12 5.76 -24.39
C GLY A 231 11.34 6.65 -24.65
N ILE A 232 11.10 7.85 -25.17
CA ILE A 232 12.09 8.94 -25.25
C ILE A 232 11.54 10.13 -24.48
N LEU A 233 12.20 10.46 -23.37
CA LEU A 233 11.87 11.58 -22.51
C LEU A 233 12.82 12.74 -22.80
N ASP A 234 12.29 13.83 -23.34
CA ASP A 234 12.95 15.13 -23.24
C ASP A 234 12.86 15.62 -21.80
N VAL A 235 14.01 15.69 -21.13
CA VAL A 235 14.09 16.01 -19.71
C VAL A 235 13.83 17.49 -19.45
N ARG A 236 14.19 18.37 -20.39
CA ARG A 236 14.02 19.82 -20.24
C ARG A 236 12.62 20.27 -20.63
N GLY A 237 12.09 19.71 -21.71
CA GLY A 237 10.74 20.00 -22.20
C GLY A 237 9.64 19.26 -21.45
N GLU A 238 10.00 18.28 -20.60
CA GLU A 238 9.07 17.37 -19.91
C GLU A 238 8.13 16.63 -20.87
N ARG A 239 8.63 16.29 -22.07
CA ARG A 239 7.86 15.64 -23.13
C ARG A 239 8.28 14.19 -23.27
N LEU A 240 7.32 13.29 -23.13
CA LEU A 240 7.51 11.85 -23.35
C LEU A 240 6.91 11.44 -24.70
N SER A 241 7.75 10.93 -25.59
CA SER A 241 7.34 10.21 -26.80
C SER A 241 7.43 8.70 -26.54
N ILE A 242 6.44 7.94 -27.01
CA ILE A 242 6.44 6.47 -26.89
C ILE A 242 6.26 5.87 -28.29
N TYR A 243 7.24 5.07 -28.70
CA TYR A 243 7.26 4.34 -29.95
C TYR A 243 6.99 2.87 -29.70
N PHE A 244 6.26 2.22 -30.61
CA PHE A 244 5.93 0.80 -30.50
C PHE A 244 6.49 0.04 -31.71
N GLY A 245 7.51 -0.79 -31.47
CA GLY A 245 8.00 -1.77 -32.44
C GLY A 245 7.20 -3.07 -32.38
N GLN A 246 7.09 -3.79 -33.49
CA GLN A 246 6.49 -5.14 -33.53
C GLN A 246 7.55 -6.26 -33.52
N SER A 247 8.83 -5.90 -33.64
CA SER A 247 9.97 -6.81 -33.67
C SER A 247 10.70 -6.86 -32.31
N ALA A 248 11.84 -7.53 -32.24
CA ALA A 248 12.68 -7.49 -31.04
C ALA A 248 13.31 -6.11 -30.85
N GLU A 249 13.68 -5.80 -29.61
CA GLU A 249 14.53 -4.64 -29.30
C GLU A 249 15.94 -4.86 -29.88
N THR A 250 16.18 -4.31 -31.06
CA THR A 250 17.47 -4.32 -31.75
C THR A 250 18.14 -2.95 -31.68
N SER A 251 19.44 -2.90 -31.99
CA SER A 251 20.16 -1.64 -32.13
C SER A 251 19.51 -0.73 -33.17
N ASP A 252 19.05 -1.31 -34.29
CA ASP A 252 18.36 -0.60 -35.36
C ASP A 252 17.03 -0.03 -34.86
N PHE A 253 16.23 -0.82 -34.14
CA PHE A 253 14.97 -0.34 -33.58
C PHE A 253 15.16 0.88 -32.66
N VAL A 254 16.18 0.88 -31.79
CA VAL A 254 16.47 2.02 -30.91
C VAL A 254 16.88 3.25 -31.72
N ALA A 255 17.77 3.08 -32.70
CA ALA A 255 18.23 4.16 -33.57
C ALA A 255 17.10 4.72 -34.46
N ASP A 256 16.26 3.87 -35.05
CA ASP A 256 15.14 4.27 -35.88
C ASP A 256 14.12 5.10 -35.08
N CYS A 257 13.86 4.72 -33.81
CA CYS A 257 13.01 5.50 -32.93
C CYS A 257 13.63 6.86 -32.58
N LEU A 258 14.95 6.92 -32.38
CA LEU A 258 15.67 8.16 -32.12
C LEU A 258 15.67 9.08 -33.35
N GLU A 259 15.90 8.54 -34.55
CA GLU A 259 15.82 9.26 -35.82
C GLU A 259 14.41 9.83 -36.02
N LEU A 260 13.37 9.02 -35.83
CA LEU A 260 11.98 9.46 -35.95
C LEU A 260 11.65 10.55 -34.93
N TRP A 261 12.06 10.37 -33.68
CA TRP A 261 11.88 11.38 -32.64
C TRP A 261 12.57 12.69 -33.01
N TRP A 262 13.80 12.65 -33.51
CA TRP A 262 14.51 13.85 -33.92
C TRP A 262 13.80 14.53 -35.09
N GLN A 263 13.37 13.78 -36.10
CA GLN A 263 12.62 14.33 -37.24
C GLN A 263 11.35 15.07 -36.80
N GLU A 264 10.63 14.52 -35.82
CA GLU A 264 9.40 15.09 -35.26
C GLU A 264 9.65 16.33 -34.38
N ASN A 265 10.81 16.43 -33.74
CA ASN A 265 11.06 17.43 -32.69
C ASN A 265 12.14 18.48 -33.03
N GLN A 266 12.99 18.26 -34.05
CA GLN A 266 14.09 19.16 -34.40
C GLN A 266 13.64 20.61 -34.65
N ALA A 267 12.44 20.81 -35.20
CA ALA A 267 11.89 22.14 -35.47
C ALA A 267 11.61 22.94 -34.18
N ILE A 268 11.46 22.26 -33.04
CA ILE A 268 11.28 22.88 -31.72
C ILE A 268 12.62 23.38 -31.17
N TYR A 269 13.74 22.79 -31.61
CA TYR A 269 15.08 23.02 -31.09
C TYR A 269 16.08 23.52 -32.16
N PRO A 270 15.79 24.62 -32.88
CA PRO A 270 16.64 25.09 -33.99
C PRO A 270 18.02 25.61 -33.54
N TRP A 271 18.21 25.87 -32.25
CA TRP A 271 19.48 26.35 -31.67
C TRP A 271 20.36 25.22 -31.10
N LEU A 272 19.92 23.97 -31.23
CA LEU A 272 20.59 22.83 -30.63
C LEU A 272 21.86 22.46 -31.40
N GLU A 273 22.95 22.26 -30.67
CA GLU A 273 24.24 21.81 -31.22
C GLU A 273 24.64 20.42 -30.70
N GLU A 274 23.98 19.93 -29.64
CA GLU A 274 24.33 18.68 -28.99
C GLU A 274 23.11 17.98 -28.39
N LEU A 275 23.02 16.66 -28.60
CA LEU A 275 22.11 15.78 -27.88
C LEU A 275 22.90 14.96 -26.85
N VAL A 276 22.47 15.01 -25.60
CA VAL A 276 23.02 14.19 -24.50
C VAL A 276 22.02 13.08 -24.21
N ILE A 277 22.45 11.83 -24.43
CA ILE A 277 21.55 10.66 -24.45
C ILE A 277 21.82 9.79 -23.21
N ASP A 278 20.90 9.82 -22.26
CA ASP A 278 20.85 8.91 -21.12
C ASP A 278 20.25 7.57 -21.57
N LEU A 279 21.08 6.53 -21.70
CA LEU A 279 20.69 5.20 -22.16
C LEU A 279 21.36 4.10 -21.33
N ASP A 280 20.66 2.99 -21.13
CA ASP A 280 21.23 1.83 -20.43
C ASP A 280 22.23 1.05 -21.31
N GLY A 281 23.04 0.20 -20.67
CA GLY A 281 24.01 -0.67 -21.33
C GLY A 281 23.45 -2.03 -21.76
N GLY A 282 22.19 -2.09 -22.18
CA GLY A 282 21.48 -3.30 -22.57
C GLY A 282 22.08 -4.05 -23.78
N ALA A 283 21.54 -5.22 -24.11
CA ALA A 283 22.08 -6.06 -25.19
C ALA A 283 22.03 -5.39 -26.59
N ALA A 284 21.09 -4.47 -26.79
CA ALA A 284 20.90 -3.69 -28.01
C ALA A 284 21.77 -2.41 -28.06
N THR A 285 22.14 -1.87 -26.90
CA THR A 285 22.70 -0.51 -26.73
C THR A 285 24.12 -0.48 -26.14
N ARG A 286 24.64 -1.65 -25.74
CA ARG A 286 26.00 -1.81 -25.22
C ARG A 286 27.06 -1.30 -26.21
N ILE A 287 28.04 -0.58 -25.67
CA ILE A 287 29.05 0.18 -26.43
C ILE A 287 29.95 -0.67 -27.34
N ASN A 288 30.11 -1.96 -27.04
CA ASN A 288 30.89 -2.88 -27.88
C ASN A 288 30.09 -3.48 -29.04
N ARG A 289 28.82 -3.10 -29.21
CA ARG A 289 27.98 -3.56 -30.32
C ARG A 289 28.17 -2.64 -31.52
N THR A 290 28.94 -3.11 -32.49
CA THR A 290 29.29 -2.35 -33.69
C THR A 290 28.09 -1.77 -34.43
N GLN A 291 26.97 -2.52 -34.51
CA GLN A 291 25.77 -2.04 -35.19
C GLN A 291 25.15 -0.82 -34.49
N PHE A 292 25.12 -0.81 -33.15
CA PHE A 292 24.60 0.33 -32.40
C PHE A 292 25.46 1.58 -32.62
N ILE A 293 26.78 1.43 -32.46
CA ILE A 293 27.72 2.53 -32.70
C ILE A 293 27.63 3.05 -34.13
N LYS A 294 27.53 2.15 -35.12
CA LYS A 294 27.35 2.53 -36.52
C LYS A 294 26.09 3.39 -36.72
N ARG A 295 24.94 2.95 -36.22
CA ARG A 295 23.68 3.71 -36.36
C ARG A 295 23.73 5.05 -35.61
N MET A 296 24.37 5.12 -34.44
CA MET A 296 24.57 6.39 -33.72
C MET A 296 25.46 7.37 -34.48
N VAL A 297 26.47 6.88 -35.21
CA VAL A 297 27.31 7.71 -36.10
C VAL A 297 26.57 8.15 -37.35
N GLU A 298 25.67 7.31 -37.90
CA GLU A 298 24.81 7.69 -39.03
C GLU A 298 23.74 8.71 -38.63
N PHE A 299 23.31 8.70 -37.37
CA PHE A 299 22.35 9.66 -36.81
C PHE A 299 22.96 11.05 -36.56
N ALA A 300 24.22 11.11 -36.13
CA ALA A 300 24.94 12.34 -35.78
C ALA A 300 25.35 13.16 -37.01
#